data_AF-A0A2D4LQ59-F1
#
_entry.id   AF-A0A2D4LQ59-F1
#
_cell.length_a   1.000
_cell.length_b   1.000
_cell.length_c   1.000
_cell.angle_alpha   90.00
_cell.angle_beta   90.00
_cell.angle_gamma   90.00
#
_symmetry.space_group_name_H-M   'P 1'
#
loop_
_entity.id
_entity.type
_entity.pdbx_description
1 polymer ?
#
loop_
_entity_poly.entity_id
_entity_poly.type
_entity_poly.pdbx_seq_one_letter_code
_entity_poly.pdbx_strand_id
1 'polypeptide(L)'
;VERIIQNTEVTTKEYEDLTKALSEKQQRLREIVTKIELKSSGKFKNGLIFRKEDMLQRRLLLAGMLYWKAASGRLKDILAVLLTDVLLLLQEKDQKYMFASLVCIYLC
;
A
#
# COMPACT_ATOMS: atom_id res chain seq x y z
N VAL A 1 -19.13 -47.15 10.08
CA VAL A 1 -19.52 -46.10 9.12
C VAL A 1 -18.74 -44.85 9.47
N GLU A 2 -17.51 -44.79 8.97
CA GLU A 2 -16.54 -43.73 9.20
C GLU A 2 -16.80 -42.58 8.22
N ARG A 3 -17.20 -41.40 8.69
CA ARG A 3 -17.07 -40.12 7.96
C ARG A 3 -17.08 -38.94 8.93
N ILE A 4 -16.00 -38.77 9.71
CA ILE A 4 -15.73 -37.52 10.44
C ILE A 4 -14.23 -37.20 10.36
N ILE A 5 -13.64 -37.14 9.15
CA ILE A 5 -12.27 -36.65 8.96
C ILE A 5 -12.15 -35.94 7.59
N GLN A 6 -12.84 -34.80 7.40
CA GLN A 6 -12.56 -33.91 6.25
C GLN A 6 -12.55 -32.41 6.62
N ASN A 7 -12.75 -32.03 7.88
CA ASN A 7 -12.92 -30.62 8.28
C ASN A 7 -11.66 -29.95 8.89
N THR A 8 -10.51 -30.63 8.94
CA THR A 8 -9.30 -30.09 9.58
C THR A 8 -8.26 -29.61 8.56
N GLU A 9 -8.15 -30.27 7.41
CA GLU A 9 -7.15 -29.95 6.36
C GLU A 9 -7.54 -28.73 5.49
N VAL A 10 -8.84 -28.52 5.31
CA VAL A 10 -9.38 -27.36 4.56
C VAL A 10 -9.10 -26.06 5.31
N THR A 11 -9.22 -26.07 6.63
CA THR A 11 -9.01 -24.91 7.50
C THR A 11 -7.54 -24.52 7.63
N THR A 12 -6.62 -25.51 7.62
CA THR A 12 -5.17 -25.25 7.68
C THR A 12 -4.64 -24.68 6.37
N LYS A 13 -5.09 -25.21 5.22
CA LYS A 13 -4.64 -24.72 3.91
C LYS A 13 -5.11 -23.28 3.64
N GLU A 14 -6.37 -22.98 3.94
CA GLU A 14 -6.92 -21.62 3.80
C GLU A 14 -6.18 -20.63 4.73
N TYR A 15 -5.84 -21.06 5.95
CA TYR A 15 -5.04 -20.27 6.89
C TYR A 15 -3.60 -20.03 6.41
N GLU A 16 -2.96 -21.03 5.83
CA GLU A 16 -1.63 -20.92 5.23
C GLU A 16 -1.63 -19.96 4.04
N ASP A 17 -2.62 -20.08 3.15
CA ASP A 17 -2.79 -19.19 2.00
C ASP A 17 -3.02 -17.73 2.42
N LEU A 18 -3.86 -17.50 3.44
CA LEU A 18 -4.08 -16.17 4.03
C LEU A 18 -2.79 -15.60 4.64
N THR A 19 -2.03 -16.42 5.36
CA THR A 19 -0.77 -16.02 6.01
C THR A 19 0.27 -15.65 4.96
N LYS A 20 0.36 -16.43 3.88
CA LYS A 20 1.25 -16.16 2.75
C LYS A 20 0.89 -14.84 2.06
N ALA A 21 -0.40 -14.63 1.75
CA ALA A 21 -0.86 -13.40 1.12
C ALA A 21 -0.59 -12.15 1.98
N LEU A 22 -0.71 -12.27 3.31
CA LEU A 22 -0.36 -11.19 4.23
C LEU A 22 1.13 -10.87 4.20
N SER A 23 1.99 -11.90 4.21
CA SER A 23 3.44 -11.75 4.15
C SER A 23 3.89 -11.09 2.84
N GLU A 24 3.32 -11.51 1.70
CA GLU A 24 3.59 -10.93 0.39
C GLU A 24 3.22 -9.43 0.34
N LYS A 25 2.07 -9.06 0.91
CA LYS A 25 1.66 -7.65 1.03
C LYS A 25 2.60 -6.83 1.90
N GLN A 26 3.06 -7.39 3.03
CA GLN A 26 4.04 -6.73 3.89
C GLN A 26 5.41 -6.58 3.20
N GLN A 27 5.84 -7.60 2.45
CA GLN A 27 7.09 -7.54 1.69
C GLN A 27 7.01 -6.48 0.60
N ARG A 28 5.90 -6.44 -0.14
CA ARG A 28 5.65 -5.41 -1.15
C ARG A 28 5.66 -4.00 -0.56
N LEU A 29 5.09 -3.81 0.63
CA LEU A 29 5.12 -2.53 1.31
C LEU A 29 6.55 -2.10 1.65
N ARG A 30 7.41 -3.01 2.13
CA ARG A 30 8.82 -2.73 2.42
C ARG A 30 9.60 -2.30 1.17
N GLU A 31 9.36 -2.96 0.03
CA GLU A 31 9.96 -2.59 -1.25
C GLU A 31 9.61 -1.16 -1.66
N ILE A 32 8.32 -0.81 -1.57
CA ILE A 32 7.84 0.55 -1.88
C ILE A 32 8.49 1.56 -0.94
N VAL A 33 8.48 1.31 0.37
CA VAL A 33 9.07 2.19 1.39
C VAL A 33 10.56 2.43 1.16
N THR A 34 11.29 1.42 0.70
CA THR A 34 12.73 1.52 0.40
C THR A 34 13.01 2.45 -0.77
N LYS A 35 12.09 2.53 -1.73
CA LYS A 35 12.19 3.43 -2.88
C LYS A 35 11.76 4.87 -2.58
N ILE A 36 11.17 5.15 -1.42
CA ILE A 36 10.76 6.52 -1.06
C ILE A 36 11.99 7.36 -0.76
N GLU A 37 12.04 8.57 -1.34
CA GLU A 37 13.09 9.53 -1.04
C GLU A 37 13.16 9.87 0.47
N LEU A 38 14.38 9.90 1.03
CA LEU A 38 14.62 10.01 2.48
C LEU A 38 13.93 11.21 3.14
N LYS A 39 13.84 12.34 2.45
CA LYS A 39 13.25 13.59 2.97
C LYS A 39 11.80 13.79 2.50
N SER A 40 11.24 12.85 1.73
CA SER A 40 9.89 12.99 1.22
C SER A 40 8.87 12.83 2.34
N SER A 41 7.87 13.68 2.35
CA SER A 41 6.71 13.59 3.22
C SER A 41 5.48 14.10 2.49
N GLY A 42 4.31 13.58 2.85
CA GLY A 42 3.04 14.14 2.46
C GLY A 42 2.40 14.87 3.63
N LYS A 43 1.42 15.72 3.34
CA LYS A 43 0.66 16.45 4.36
C LYS A 43 -0.83 16.21 4.15
N PHE A 44 -1.51 15.79 5.21
CA PHE A 44 -2.97 15.68 5.20
C PHE A 44 -3.63 17.06 5.22
N LYS A 45 -4.92 17.12 4.87
CA LYS A 45 -5.70 18.37 4.91
C LYS A 45 -5.74 19.01 6.31
N ASN A 46 -5.72 18.20 7.36
CA ASN A 46 -5.68 18.65 8.76
C ASN A 46 -4.28 19.12 9.21
N GLY A 47 -3.29 19.11 8.32
CA GLY A 47 -1.96 19.61 8.58
C GLY A 47 -0.97 18.58 9.13
N LEU A 48 -1.42 17.37 9.49
CA LEU A 48 -0.54 16.31 9.95
C LEU A 48 0.40 15.85 8.83
N ILE A 49 1.66 15.59 9.20
CA ILE A 49 2.71 15.12 8.29
C ILE A 49 2.69 13.59 8.28
N PHE A 50 2.84 13.02 7.10
CA PHE A 50 2.97 11.58 6.89
C PHE A 50 4.30 11.28 6.20
N ARG A 51 5.05 10.31 6.72
CA ARG A 51 6.35 9.89 6.23
C ARG A 51 6.36 8.41 5.91
N LYS A 52 7.48 7.93 5.36
CA LYS A 52 7.64 6.52 5.02
C LYS A 52 7.59 5.60 6.26
N GLU A 53 8.00 6.10 7.43
CA GLU A 53 7.95 5.37 8.70
C GLU A 53 6.49 5.08 9.11
N ASP A 54 5.58 6.01 8.83
CA ASP A 54 4.14 5.86 9.09
C ASP A 54 3.52 4.76 8.21
N MET A 55 4.08 4.50 7.02
CA MET A 55 3.64 3.40 6.16
C MET A 55 3.92 2.05 6.79
N LEU A 56 5.07 1.88 7.46
CA LEU A 56 5.48 0.61 8.06
C LEU A 56 4.61 0.19 9.25
N GLN A 57 3.84 1.12 9.82
CA GLN A 57 2.87 0.86 10.87
C GLN A 57 1.48 0.45 10.33
N ARG A 58 1.35 0.29 9.02
CA ARG A 58 0.08 0.02 8.33
C ARG A 58 0.18 -1.22 7.46
N ARG A 59 -0.99 -1.73 7.02
CA ARG A 59 -1.07 -2.86 6.10
C ARG A 59 -1.40 -2.38 4.69
N LEU A 60 -0.64 -2.88 3.71
CA LEU A 60 -0.93 -2.70 2.30
C LEU A 60 -2.19 -3.50 1.92
N LEU A 61 -3.19 -2.82 1.34
CA LEU A 61 -4.37 -3.46 0.78
C LEU A 61 -4.19 -3.72 -0.71
N LEU A 62 -3.75 -2.69 -1.45
CA LEU A 62 -3.54 -2.72 -2.89
C LEU A 62 -2.45 -1.72 -3.30
N ALA A 63 -1.69 -2.05 -4.35
CA ALA A 63 -0.81 -1.08 -5.03
C ALA A 63 -0.90 -1.27 -6.55
N GLY A 64 -0.89 -0.17 -7.30
CA GLY A 64 -0.98 -0.21 -8.76
C GLY A 64 -0.44 1.05 -9.42
N MET A 65 0.15 0.89 -10.60
CA MET A 65 0.63 2.00 -11.43
C MET A 65 -0.54 2.63 -12.19
N LEU A 66 -0.54 3.95 -12.30
CA LEU A 66 -1.50 4.75 -13.06
C LEU A 66 -0.80 5.94 -13.71
N TYR A 67 -1.36 6.35 -14.84
CA TYR A 67 -0.98 7.59 -15.51
C TYR A 67 -1.86 8.73 -15.02
N TRP A 68 -1.23 9.77 -14.46
CA TRP A 68 -1.92 10.98 -14.03
C TRP A 68 -1.66 12.11 -15.02
N LYS A 69 -2.71 12.63 -15.66
CA LYS A 69 -2.62 13.81 -16.53
C LYS A 69 -2.66 15.09 -15.69
N ALA A 70 -1.54 15.80 -15.61
CA ALA A 70 -1.46 17.09 -14.94
C ALA A 70 -2.20 18.17 -15.75
N ALA A 71 -2.55 19.29 -15.10
CA ALA A 71 -3.16 20.45 -15.76
C ALA A 71 -2.31 21.00 -16.93
N SER A 72 -0.99 20.78 -16.90
CA SER A 72 -0.08 21.12 -17.99
C SER A 72 -0.19 20.19 -19.21
N GLY A 73 -1.06 19.19 -19.19
CA GLY A 73 -1.20 18.16 -20.22
C GLY A 73 -0.18 17.02 -20.16
N ARG A 74 0.85 17.12 -19.32
CA ARG A 74 1.89 16.08 -19.16
C ARG A 74 1.36 14.91 -18.33
N LEU A 75 1.70 13.69 -18.74
CA LEU A 75 1.44 12.48 -17.97
C LEU A 75 2.55 12.27 -16.94
N LYS A 76 2.15 11.80 -15.76
CA LYS A 76 3.05 11.40 -14.68
C LYS A 76 2.80 9.94 -14.34
N ASP A 77 3.87 9.19 -14.13
CA ASP A 77 3.80 7.86 -13.53
C ASP A 77 3.54 8.00 -12.03
N ILE A 78 2.39 7.50 -11.60
CA ILE A 78 1.95 7.49 -10.21
C ILE A 78 1.79 6.04 -9.77
N LEU A 79 2.37 5.69 -8.63
CA LEU A 79 2.02 4.49 -7.89
C LEU A 79 0.93 4.86 -6.87
N ALA A 80 -0.28 4.35 -7.05
CA ALA A 80 -1.29 4.40 -5.99
C ALA A 80 -1.03 3.28 -4.99
N VAL A 81 -1.02 3.63 -3.70
CA VAL A 81 -0.82 2.70 -2.60
C VAL A 81 -1.98 2.87 -1.64
N LEU A 82 -2.86 1.87 -1.60
CA LEU A 82 -3.97 1.81 -0.67
C LEU A 82 -3.53 1.07 0.59
N LEU A 83 -3.44 1.79 1.70
CA LEU A 83 -3.25 1.23 3.03
C LEU A 83 -4.61 1.12 3.73
N THR A 84 -4.63 0.61 4.96
CA THR A 84 -5.84 0.37 5.76
C THR A 84 -6.69 1.60 6.03
N ASP A 85 -6.09 2.78 6.11
CA ASP A 85 -6.67 4.04 6.55
C ASP A 85 -6.34 5.23 5.63
N VAL A 86 -5.44 5.04 4.66
CA VAL A 86 -4.94 6.09 3.78
C VAL A 86 -4.71 5.58 2.37
N LEU A 87 -5.08 6.40 1.38
CA LEU A 87 -4.66 6.27 -0.01
C LEU A 87 -3.49 7.24 -0.26
N LEU A 88 -2.36 6.71 -0.71
CA LEU A 88 -1.16 7.47 -1.08
C LEU A 88 -1.05 7.50 -2.60
N LEU A 89 -0.75 8.67 -3.15
CA LEU A 89 -0.30 8.81 -4.53
C LEU A 89 1.18 9.16 -4.51
N LEU A 90 2.00 8.25 -5.01
CA LEU A 90 3.44 8.39 -5.05
C LEU A 90 3.88 8.66 -6.49
N GLN A 91 4.51 9.82 -6.74
CA GLN A 91 5.07 10.12 -8.05
C GLN A 91 6.43 9.42 -8.20
N GLU A 92 6.61 8.69 -9.29
CA GLU A 92 7.91 8.14 -9.66
C GLU A 92 8.80 9.22 -10.31
N LYS A 93 10.03 9.33 -9.83
CA LYS A 93 11.07 10.19 -10.41
C LYS A 93 12.44 9.59 -10.08
N ASP A 94 13.29 9.44 -11.09
CA ASP A 94 14.67 8.94 -10.92
C ASP A 94 14.72 7.61 -10.12
N GLN A 95 13.80 6.68 -10.44
CA GLN A 95 13.60 5.38 -9.76
C GLN A 95 13.23 5.46 -8.26
N LYS A 96 12.86 6.65 -7.78
CA LYS A 96 12.39 6.88 -6.42
C LYS A 96 10.96 7.37 -6.41
N TYR A 97 10.32 7.21 -5.26
CA TYR A 97 8.97 7.68 -5.01
C TYR A 97 8.98 8.94 -4.14
N MET A 98 8.16 9.91 -4.53
CA MET A 98 7.85 11.10 -3.73
C MET A 98 6.35 11.20 -3.48
N PHE A 99 5.96 11.71 -2.32
CA PHE A 99 4.54 11.94 -2.03
C PHE A 99 3.97 13.03 -2.94
N ALA A 100 2.97 12.67 -3.75
CA ALA A 100 2.22 13.61 -4.57
C ALA A 100 0.90 14.02 -3.89
N SER A 101 0.22 13.09 -3.23
CA SER A 101 -1.04 13.35 -2.51
C SER A 101 -1.33 12.29 -1.45
N LEU A 102 -2.11 12.67 -0.43
CA LEU A 102 -2.60 11.80 0.64
C LEU A 102 -4.10 12.00 0.81
N VAL A 103 -4.85 10.90 0.97
CA VAL A 103 -6.28 10.93 1.26
C VAL A 103 -6.57 9.98 2.42
N CYS A 104 -7.06 10.51 3.54
CA CYS A 104 -7.61 9.69 4.63
C CYS A 104 -8.92 9.07 4.18
N ILE A 105 -9.12 7.78 4.44
CA ILE A 105 -10.30 7.03 3.97
C ILE A 105 -11.49 7.19 4.94
N TYR A 106 -11.23 7.27 6.25
CA TYR A 106 -12.28 7.33 7.28
C TYR A 106 -12.69 8.76 7.69
N LEU A 107 -12.06 9.78 7.11
CA LEU A 107 -12.32 11.20 7.41
C LEU A 107 -12.96 11.94 6.22
N CYS A 108 -13.47 11.18 5.25
CA CYS A 108 -14.27 11.70 4.13
C CYS A 108 -15.76 11.72 4.48
#